data_AF-A0A373WDQ4-F1
#
_entry.id   AF-A0A373WDQ4-F1
#
_cell.length_a   1.000
_cell.length_b   1.000
_cell.length_c   1.000
_cell.angle_alpha   90.00
_cell.angle_beta   90.00
_cell.angle_gamma   90.00
#
_symmetry.space_group_name_H-M   'P 1'
#
loop_
_entity.id
_entity.type
_entity.pdbx_description
1 polymer ?
#
loop_
_entity_poly.entity_id
_entity_poly.type
_entity_poly.pdbx_seq_one_letter_code
_entity_poly.pdbx_strand_id
1 'polypeptide(L)'
;MYANTNTLETAPKTVLETYVRQVEKLVHLTINGEEIVTTDNHTFYVQGRGFINAGSLLVGDKLISVNGEDLFVEKHRVEEFDEPVDVYNFQVEDYHTYFVGDCAVWVHNASSDYNLIEPDKYTELSESEMRIILSDRGLDDTAVQDMIDSFDGPIYSREGNLGEVFTITEASAGDASGIFVTRGSAGATPAERINNLALPPNNTALVESQMQLTRSQILLEGKVAAQPEWALIADDGISRTGGGWQVVTDGGKYTGAIDR
;
A
#
# COMPACT_ATOMS: atom_id res chain seq x y z
N MET A 1 -3.08 -12.02 20.63
CA MET A 1 -2.15 -12.74 19.74
C MET A 1 -2.08 -11.98 18.43
N TYR A 2 -0.99 -12.08 17.67
CA TYR A 2 -0.75 -11.21 16.51
C TYR A 2 -0.21 -12.06 15.38
N ALA A 3 -0.82 -12.05 14.19
CA ALA A 3 -0.37 -12.85 13.06
C ALA A 3 0.51 -12.03 12.11
N ASN A 4 1.67 -12.60 11.74
CA ASN A 4 2.42 -12.15 10.58
C ASN A 4 1.57 -12.38 9.31
N THR A 5 1.37 -11.33 8.51
CA THR A 5 0.52 -11.37 7.32
C THR A 5 0.98 -12.37 6.26
N ASN A 6 2.25 -12.76 6.31
CA ASN A 6 2.91 -13.59 5.29
C ASN A 6 3.06 -15.05 5.73
N THR A 7 3.06 -15.34 7.03
CA THR A 7 3.32 -16.69 7.57
C THR A 7 2.20 -17.25 8.45
N LEU A 8 1.19 -16.43 8.80
CA LEU A 8 0.17 -16.74 9.83
C LEU A 8 0.78 -17.07 11.21
N GLU A 9 2.08 -16.83 11.41
CA GLU A 9 2.73 -17.06 12.70
C GLU A 9 2.18 -16.08 13.73
N THR A 10 1.68 -16.64 14.83
CA THR A 10 1.15 -15.85 15.94
C THR A 10 2.18 -15.66 17.04
N ALA A 11 2.44 -14.42 17.43
CA ALA A 11 3.28 -14.10 18.59
C ALA A 11 2.55 -13.13 19.52
N PRO A 12 2.83 -13.08 20.83
CA PRO A 12 2.40 -11.98 21.70
C PRO A 12 3.26 -10.73 21.45
N LYS A 13 2.63 -9.55 21.48
CA LYS A 13 3.26 -8.23 21.32
C LYS A 13 2.79 -7.26 22.40
N THR A 14 3.68 -6.35 22.76
CA THR A 14 3.45 -5.31 23.76
C THR A 14 2.47 -4.27 23.22
N VAL A 15 1.53 -3.82 24.06
CA VAL A 15 0.72 -2.64 23.76
C VAL A 15 1.58 -1.41 23.99
N LEU A 16 1.75 -0.59 22.96
CA LEU A 16 2.57 0.62 23.01
C LEU A 16 1.76 1.83 23.47
N GLU A 17 0.52 1.96 23.00
CA GLU A 17 -0.33 3.12 23.28
C GLU A 17 -1.82 2.75 23.20
N THR A 18 -2.69 3.53 23.84
CA THR A 18 -4.15 3.39 23.77
C THR A 18 -4.77 4.71 23.34
N TYR A 19 -5.78 4.66 22.47
CA TYR A 19 -6.48 5.80 21.91
C TYR A 19 -7.96 5.73 22.25
N VAL A 20 -8.57 6.91 22.43
CA VAL A 20 -10.01 7.09 22.52
C VAL A 20 -10.38 8.18 21.54
N ARG A 21 -11.38 7.93 20.69
CA ARG A 21 -11.90 8.91 19.73
C ARG A 21 -13.41 8.91 19.72
N GLN A 22 -13.98 9.96 19.13
CA GLN A 22 -15.42 10.10 18.99
C GLN A 22 -15.84 9.89 17.53
N VAL A 23 -16.89 9.10 17.32
CA VAL A 23 -17.43 8.81 15.98
C VAL A 23 -18.95 8.91 15.98
N GLU A 24 -19.51 9.33 14.86
CA GLU A 24 -20.96 9.44 14.65
C GLU A 24 -21.53 8.22 13.91
N LYS A 25 -20.68 7.24 13.58
CA LYS A 25 -21.06 6.07 12.77
C LYS A 25 -20.33 4.81 13.23
N LEU A 26 -21.11 3.75 13.43
CA LEU A 26 -20.64 2.41 13.75
C LEU A 26 -21.17 1.38 12.76
N VAL A 27 -20.41 0.30 12.59
CA VAL A 27 -20.78 -0.90 11.85
C VAL A 27 -20.90 -2.06 12.82
N HIS A 28 -22.03 -2.74 12.77
CA HIS A 28 -22.35 -3.94 13.51
C HIS A 28 -22.23 -5.13 12.57
N LEU A 29 -21.27 -6.02 12.84
CA LEU A 29 -21.03 -7.24 12.09
C LEU A 29 -21.40 -8.43 12.96
N THR A 30 -22.24 -9.35 12.47
CA THR A 30 -22.36 -10.67 13.09
C THR A 30 -21.43 -11.63 12.35
N ILE A 31 -20.46 -12.20 13.04
CA ILE A 31 -19.47 -13.14 12.50
C ILE A 31 -19.56 -14.44 13.29
N ASN A 32 -19.99 -15.53 12.64
CA ASN A 32 -20.23 -16.84 13.26
C ASN A 32 -21.00 -16.76 14.60
N GLY A 33 -22.09 -15.97 14.64
CA GLY A 33 -22.92 -15.79 15.83
C GLY A 33 -22.41 -14.77 16.87
N GLU A 34 -21.19 -14.25 16.75
CA GLU A 34 -20.68 -13.16 17.60
C GLU A 34 -20.93 -11.80 16.96
N GLU A 35 -21.32 -10.80 17.74
CA GLU A 35 -21.43 -9.42 17.28
C GLU A 35 -20.13 -8.65 17.55
N ILE A 36 -19.55 -8.09 16.49
CA ILE A 36 -18.42 -7.16 16.55
C ILE A 36 -18.91 -5.78 16.10
N VAL A 37 -18.82 -4.82 17.02
CA VAL A 37 -19.12 -3.41 16.76
C VAL A 37 -17.82 -2.67 16.53
N THR A 38 -17.72 -1.99 15.40
CA THR A 38 -16.49 -1.33 14.96
C THR A 38 -16.79 -0.07 14.15
N THR A 39 -15.79 0.70 13.79
CA THR A 39 -15.97 1.84 12.90
C THR A 39 -15.99 1.41 11.45
N ASP A 40 -16.62 2.19 10.58
CA ASP A 40 -16.79 1.83 9.18
C ASP A 40 -15.47 1.70 8.41
N ASN A 41 -14.44 2.45 8.82
CA ASN A 41 -13.09 2.41 8.28
C ASN A 41 -12.18 1.33 8.89
N HIS A 42 -12.65 0.54 9.86
CA HIS A 42 -11.81 -0.52 10.44
C HIS A 42 -11.70 -1.69 9.47
N THR A 43 -10.49 -2.16 9.15
CA THR A 43 -10.31 -3.17 8.10
C THR A 43 -10.23 -4.60 8.64
N PHE A 44 -10.92 -5.51 7.95
CA PHE A 44 -10.97 -6.95 8.21
C PHE A 44 -10.30 -7.70 7.05
N TYR A 45 -9.55 -8.75 7.35
CA TYR A 45 -8.95 -9.57 6.30
C TYR A 45 -9.98 -10.52 5.68
N VAL A 46 -10.30 -10.31 4.40
CA VAL A 46 -11.17 -11.17 3.60
C VAL A 46 -10.31 -12.09 2.74
N GLN A 47 -10.51 -13.41 2.89
CA GLN A 47 -9.75 -14.41 2.15
C GLN A 47 -9.89 -14.19 0.64
N GLY A 48 -8.75 -14.08 -0.06
CA GLY A 48 -8.70 -13.86 -1.51
C GLY A 48 -9.05 -12.44 -1.96
N ARG A 49 -9.33 -11.51 -1.03
CA ARG A 49 -9.66 -10.10 -1.34
C ARG A 49 -8.84 -9.10 -0.51
N GLY A 50 -8.09 -9.55 0.50
CA GLY A 50 -7.26 -8.69 1.33
C GLY A 50 -8.06 -7.92 2.39
N PHE A 51 -7.47 -6.86 2.93
CA PHE A 51 -8.10 -6.02 3.95
C PHE A 51 -9.21 -5.15 3.36
N ILE A 52 -10.41 -5.26 3.92
CA ILE A 52 -11.61 -4.53 3.49
C ILE A 52 -12.19 -3.78 4.67
N ASN A 53 -12.54 -2.50 4.46
CA ASN A 53 -13.23 -1.67 5.44
C ASN A 53 -14.53 -2.35 5.91
N ALA A 54 -14.81 -2.31 7.21
CA ALA A 54 -16.01 -2.89 7.81
C ALA A 54 -17.28 -2.40 7.12
N GLY A 55 -17.35 -1.12 6.76
CA GLY A 55 -18.48 -0.53 6.04
C GLY A 55 -18.71 -1.12 4.64
N SER A 56 -17.70 -1.77 4.06
CA SER A 56 -17.72 -2.34 2.71
C SER A 56 -17.78 -3.88 2.69
N LEU A 57 -17.79 -4.53 3.86
CA LEU A 57 -17.96 -5.98 3.96
C LEU A 57 -19.36 -6.39 3.51
N LEU A 58 -19.44 -7.54 2.86
CA LEU A 58 -20.70 -8.13 2.39
C LEU A 58 -21.07 -9.33 3.26
N VAL A 59 -22.36 -9.55 3.45
CA VAL A 59 -22.86 -10.80 4.03
C VAL A 59 -22.41 -11.98 3.15
N GLY A 60 -21.80 -12.98 3.77
CA GLY A 60 -21.16 -14.11 3.11
C GLY A 60 -19.66 -13.94 2.87
N ASP A 61 -19.08 -12.76 3.13
CA ASP A 61 -17.62 -12.59 3.07
C ASP A 61 -16.92 -13.54 4.03
N LYS A 62 -15.84 -14.14 3.53
CA LYS A 62 -15.06 -15.17 4.19
C LYS A 62 -13.84 -14.55 4.87
N LEU A 63 -13.87 -14.50 6.19
CA LEU A 63 -12.78 -14.01 7.05
C LEU A 63 -11.97 -15.20 7.58
N ILE A 64 -10.94 -14.91 8.37
CA ILE A 64 -10.06 -15.93 8.96
C ILE A 64 -9.87 -15.68 10.46
N SER A 65 -9.94 -16.75 11.25
CA SER A 65 -9.64 -16.74 12.68
C SER A 65 -8.14 -16.86 12.94
N VAL A 66 -7.73 -16.61 14.19
CA VAL A 66 -6.35 -16.85 14.66
C VAL A 66 -5.85 -18.28 14.45
N ASN A 67 -6.76 -19.26 14.38
CA ASN A 67 -6.42 -20.67 14.16
C ASN A 67 -6.45 -21.08 12.67
N GLY A 68 -6.67 -20.12 11.77
CA GLY A 68 -6.82 -20.37 10.33
C GLY A 68 -8.19 -20.93 9.95
N GLU A 69 -9.19 -20.84 10.82
CA GLU A 69 -10.55 -21.31 10.53
C GLU A 69 -11.33 -20.27 9.74
N ASP A 70 -12.26 -20.76 8.92
CA ASP A 70 -13.15 -19.92 8.13
C ASP A 70 -14.23 -19.29 9.00
N LEU A 71 -14.32 -17.97 8.95
CA LEU A 71 -15.36 -17.18 9.60
C LEU A 71 -16.21 -16.49 8.53
N PHE A 72 -17.51 -16.34 8.76
CA PHE A 72 -18.41 -15.74 7.78
C PHE A 72 -19.12 -14.52 8.36
N VAL A 73 -19.22 -13.46 7.57
CA VAL A 73 -20.09 -12.32 7.87
C VAL A 73 -21.54 -12.77 7.66
N GLU A 74 -22.29 -12.93 8.75
CA GLU A 74 -23.69 -13.35 8.74
C GLU A 74 -24.64 -12.15 8.63
N LYS A 75 -24.28 -11.03 9.24
CA LYS A 75 -25.06 -9.78 9.21
C LYS A 75 -24.14 -8.57 9.13
N HIS A 76 -24.65 -7.52 8.49
CA HIS A 76 -24.02 -6.21 8.38
C HIS A 76 -25.08 -5.14 8.61
N ARG A 77 -24.86 -4.25 9.58
CA ARG A 77 -25.73 -3.11 9.87
C ARG A 77 -24.88 -1.88 10.15
N VAL A 78 -25.33 -0.73 9.65
CA VAL A 78 -24.75 0.58 9.99
C VAL A 78 -25.67 1.26 11.01
N GLU A 79 -25.07 1.91 12.01
CA GLU A 79 -25.73 2.76 12.98
C GLU A 79 -25.10 4.14 12.97
N GLU A 80 -25.93 5.17 12.86
CA GLU A 80 -25.51 6.58 12.88
C GLU A 80 -26.08 7.25 14.14
N PHE A 81 -25.30 8.15 14.73
CA PHE A 81 -25.62 8.82 15.99
C PHE A 81 -25.67 10.34 15.78
N ASP A 82 -26.68 10.99 16.36
CA ASP A 82 -26.80 12.46 16.36
C ASP A 82 -25.74 13.12 17.28
N GLU A 83 -25.29 12.40 18.31
CA GLU A 83 -24.18 12.80 19.18
C GLU A 83 -23.04 11.77 19.06
N PRO A 84 -21.78 12.20 18.88
CA PRO A 84 -20.65 11.27 18.75
C PRO A 84 -20.48 10.35 19.96
N VAL A 85 -20.12 9.09 19.72
CA VAL A 85 -19.85 8.08 20.74
C VAL A 85 -18.35 7.77 20.84
N ASP A 86 -17.88 7.47 22.05
CA ASP A 86 -16.48 7.09 22.27
C ASP A 86 -16.21 5.67 21.76
N VAL A 87 -15.14 5.52 20.99
CA VAL A 87 -14.56 4.23 20.59
C VAL A 87 -13.10 4.14 21.00
N TYR A 88 -12.67 2.92 21.29
CA TYR A 88 -11.36 2.63 21.88
C TYR A 88 -10.49 1.86 20.89
N ASN A 89 -9.22 2.21 20.81
CA ASN A 89 -8.22 1.47 20.05
C ASN A 89 -6.89 1.42 20.82
N PHE A 90 -5.95 0.58 20.41
CA PHE A 90 -4.62 0.49 21.02
C PHE A 90 -3.59 0.11 19.97
N GLN A 91 -2.40 0.71 20.00
CA GLN A 91 -1.27 0.35 19.14
C GLN A 91 -0.42 -0.75 19.79
N VAL A 92 0.13 -1.62 18.97
CA VAL A 92 0.97 -2.75 19.40
C VAL A 92 2.28 -2.75 18.65
N GLU A 93 3.30 -3.33 19.29
CA GLU A 93 4.66 -3.42 18.77
C GLU A 93 4.75 -4.39 17.57
N ASP A 94 5.51 -4.00 16.53
CA ASP A 94 5.84 -4.74 15.30
C ASP A 94 4.68 -5.13 14.36
N TYR A 95 3.55 -5.60 14.89
CA TYR A 95 2.44 -6.13 14.10
C TYR A 95 1.20 -5.27 14.26
N HIS A 96 0.92 -4.40 13.29
CA HIS A 96 -0.31 -3.58 13.26
C HIS A 96 -1.54 -4.39 12.82
N THR A 97 -1.70 -5.62 13.33
CA THR A 97 -2.90 -6.44 13.18
C THR A 97 -3.13 -7.18 14.47
N TYR A 98 -4.35 -7.23 14.96
CA TYR A 98 -4.70 -8.00 16.15
C TYR A 98 -5.96 -8.82 15.88
N PHE A 99 -6.32 -9.67 16.85
CA PHE A 99 -7.55 -10.44 16.79
C PHE A 99 -8.58 -9.83 17.73
N VAL A 100 -9.82 -9.70 17.26
CA VAL A 100 -10.95 -9.16 18.03
C VAL A 100 -12.02 -10.21 18.23
N GLY A 101 -12.75 -10.05 19.33
CA GLY A 101 -13.85 -10.93 19.70
C GLY A 101 -13.38 -12.31 20.17
N ASP A 102 -14.35 -13.09 20.63
CA ASP A 102 -14.21 -14.48 21.05
C ASP A 102 -13.87 -15.39 19.87
N CYS A 103 -14.35 -15.06 18.66
CA CYS A 103 -13.98 -15.75 17.42
C CYS A 103 -12.56 -15.43 16.96
N ALA A 104 -11.87 -14.48 17.62
CA ALA A 104 -10.53 -14.04 17.30
C ALA A 104 -10.37 -13.75 15.80
N VAL A 105 -11.15 -12.79 15.31
CA VAL A 105 -11.18 -12.39 13.89
C VAL A 105 -9.98 -11.52 13.57
N TRP A 106 -9.30 -11.79 12.44
CA TRP A 106 -8.12 -11.02 12.05
C TRP A 106 -8.48 -9.62 11.56
N VAL A 107 -8.04 -8.61 12.29
CA VAL A 107 -8.28 -7.20 11.97
C VAL A 107 -6.99 -6.40 11.96
N HIS A 108 -7.02 -5.30 11.24
CA HIS A 108 -5.91 -4.37 11.19
C HIS A 108 -5.98 -3.36 12.33
N ASN A 109 -4.81 -3.03 12.89
CA ASN A 109 -4.68 -1.92 13.82
C ASN A 109 -4.62 -0.59 13.06
N ALA A 110 -5.77 -0.13 12.58
CA ALA A 110 -5.91 1.21 12.01
C ALA A 110 -6.33 2.17 13.13
N SER A 111 -5.36 2.86 13.75
CA SER A 111 -5.62 4.10 14.49
C SER A 111 -6.28 5.10 13.53
N SER A 112 -7.14 5.95 14.08
CA SER A 112 -8.18 6.62 13.29
C SER A 112 -8.25 8.11 13.53
N ASP A 113 -7.27 8.64 14.26
CA ASP A 113 -6.97 10.06 14.40
C ASP A 113 -5.74 10.44 13.56
N TYR A 114 -5.64 9.92 12.34
CA TYR A 114 -4.57 10.28 11.40
C TYR A 114 -5.00 11.44 10.49
N ASN A 115 -5.18 12.63 11.09
CA ASN A 115 -4.88 13.90 10.40
C ASN A 115 -3.36 14.19 10.35
N LEU A 116 -2.56 13.23 10.80
CA LEU A 116 -1.21 12.97 10.31
C LEU A 116 -1.29 11.68 9.51
N ILE A 117 -1.46 11.78 8.19
CA ILE A 117 -1.22 10.67 7.27
C ILE A 117 0.19 10.16 7.61
N GLU A 118 0.34 8.98 8.19
CA GLU A 118 1.64 8.32 8.26
C GLU A 118 1.87 7.62 6.90
N PRO A 119 2.77 8.13 6.04
CA PRO A 119 3.03 7.58 4.71
C PRO A 119 3.72 6.21 4.67
N ASP A 120 3.89 5.49 5.80
CA ASP A 120 4.93 4.47 5.91
C ASP A 120 4.48 3.08 6.43
N LYS A 121 3.24 2.63 6.18
CA LYS A 121 2.92 1.20 6.34
C LYS A 121 3.16 0.41 5.06
N TYR A 122 4.44 0.25 4.74
CA TYR A 122 4.92 -0.65 3.70
C TYR A 122 4.64 -2.11 4.08
N THR A 123 3.95 -2.84 3.22
CA THR A 123 3.80 -4.30 3.33
C THR A 123 4.72 -4.95 2.32
N GLU A 124 5.73 -5.68 2.77
CA GLU A 124 6.60 -6.45 1.88
C GLU A 124 5.78 -7.51 1.15
N LEU A 125 5.85 -7.51 -0.17
CA LEU A 125 5.09 -8.40 -1.02
C LEU A 125 5.92 -9.63 -1.39
N SER A 126 5.29 -10.80 -1.32
CA SER A 126 5.80 -11.98 -2.01
C SER A 126 5.74 -11.82 -3.53
N GLU A 127 6.54 -12.60 -4.25
CA GLU A 127 6.49 -12.61 -5.72
C GLU A 127 5.09 -12.96 -6.25
N SER A 128 4.38 -13.88 -5.59
CA SER A 128 3.00 -14.23 -5.97
C SER A 128 2.02 -13.06 -5.84
N GLU A 129 2.14 -12.25 -4.79
CA GLU A 129 1.28 -11.08 -4.60
C GLU A 129 1.61 -9.98 -5.62
N MET A 130 2.90 -9.76 -5.89
CA MET A 130 3.34 -8.86 -6.96
C MET A 130 2.75 -9.27 -8.31
N ARG A 131 2.81 -10.56 -8.64
CA ARG A 131 2.23 -11.09 -9.89
C ARG A 131 0.73 -10.84 -9.97
N ILE A 132 0.00 -11.07 -8.89
CA ILE A 132 -1.46 -10.81 -8.85
C ILE A 132 -1.73 -9.32 -9.07
N ILE A 133 -1.11 -8.44 -8.28
CA ILE A 133 -1.34 -7.00 -8.36
C ILE A 133 -1.03 -6.48 -9.75
N LEU A 134 0.14 -6.84 -10.31
CA LEU A 134 0.56 -6.35 -11.62
C LEU A 134 -0.29 -6.93 -12.77
N SER A 135 -0.75 -8.18 -12.65
CA SER A 135 -1.70 -8.77 -13.60
C SER A 135 -3.05 -8.06 -13.58
N ASP A 136 -3.53 -7.68 -12.40
CA ASP A 136 -4.76 -6.88 -12.25
C ASP A 136 -4.61 -5.47 -12.86
N ARG A 137 -3.38 -4.94 -12.93
CA ARG A 137 -3.03 -3.72 -13.68
C ARG A 137 -2.93 -3.93 -15.19
N GLY A 138 -3.16 -5.16 -15.66
CA GLY A 138 -3.16 -5.52 -17.09
C GLY A 138 -1.78 -5.82 -17.68
N LEU A 139 -0.75 -6.09 -16.86
CA LEU A 139 0.55 -6.53 -17.36
C LEU A 139 0.50 -8.02 -17.69
N ASP A 140 1.21 -8.42 -18.75
CA ASP A 140 1.47 -9.83 -19.05
C ASP A 140 2.65 -10.38 -18.22
N ASP A 141 2.81 -11.70 -18.20
CA ASP A 141 3.82 -12.37 -17.35
C ASP A 141 5.25 -11.87 -17.59
N THR A 142 5.58 -11.44 -18.82
CA THR A 142 6.91 -10.89 -19.15
C THR A 142 7.06 -9.49 -18.54
N ALA A 143 6.09 -8.61 -18.76
CA ALA A 143 6.11 -7.27 -18.17
C ALA A 143 6.07 -7.30 -16.64
N VAL A 144 5.38 -8.28 -16.05
CA VAL A 144 5.38 -8.53 -14.60
C VAL A 144 6.78 -8.89 -14.12
N GLN A 145 7.46 -9.82 -14.79
CA GLN A 145 8.83 -10.19 -14.43
C GLN A 145 9.79 -9.02 -14.59
N ASP A 146 9.72 -8.29 -15.71
CA ASP A 146 10.55 -7.12 -15.96
C ASP A 146 10.36 -6.04 -14.88
N MET A 147 9.11 -5.85 -14.40
CA MET A 147 8.82 -4.94 -13.30
C MET A 147 9.46 -5.43 -11.99
N ILE A 148 9.35 -6.72 -11.66
CA ILE A 148 9.96 -7.28 -10.44
C ILE A 148 11.49 -7.14 -10.49
N ASP A 149 12.10 -7.49 -11.62
CA ASP A 149 13.55 -7.43 -11.84
C ASP A 149 14.09 -5.98 -11.86
N SER A 150 13.21 -4.98 -12.02
CA SER A 150 13.60 -3.57 -11.92
C SER A 150 13.90 -3.09 -10.50
N PHE A 151 13.68 -3.93 -9.48
CA PHE A 151 13.96 -3.64 -8.07
C PHE A 151 15.10 -4.50 -7.50
N ASP A 152 15.93 -3.89 -6.64
CA ASP A 152 17.00 -4.52 -5.85
C ASP A 152 16.48 -4.86 -4.44
N GLY A 153 15.95 -6.06 -4.31
CA GLY A 153 15.44 -6.60 -3.03
C GLY A 153 13.92 -6.54 -2.92
N PRO A 154 13.37 -6.45 -1.70
CA PRO A 154 11.94 -6.52 -1.47
C PRO A 154 11.20 -5.34 -2.11
N ILE A 155 10.00 -5.63 -2.62
CA ILE A 155 9.05 -4.64 -3.10
C ILE A 155 7.91 -4.56 -2.08
N TYR A 156 7.52 -3.35 -1.76
CA TYR A 156 6.52 -3.05 -0.76
C TYR A 156 5.26 -2.51 -1.41
N SER A 157 4.11 -2.79 -0.81
CA SER A 157 2.87 -2.09 -1.11
C SER A 157 2.46 -1.15 0.00
N ARG A 158 1.73 -0.10 -0.38
CA ARG A 158 0.96 0.72 0.57
C ARG A 158 -0.22 1.35 -0.15
N GLU A 159 -1.14 1.90 0.63
CA GLU A 159 -2.17 2.78 0.08
C GLU A 159 -1.57 4.15 -0.25
N GLY A 160 -1.79 4.59 -1.49
CA GLY A 160 -1.61 5.96 -1.93
C GLY A 160 -2.92 6.72 -1.82
N ASN A 161 -2.90 7.91 -1.25
CA ASN A 161 -4.12 8.69 -1.00
C ASN A 161 -4.46 9.60 -2.18
N LEU A 162 -5.76 9.83 -2.41
CA LEU A 162 -6.22 10.92 -3.28
C LEU A 162 -5.51 12.23 -2.92
N GLY A 163 -4.93 12.89 -3.92
CA GLY A 163 -4.20 14.15 -3.77
C GLY A 163 -2.77 13.99 -3.28
N GLU A 164 -2.28 12.78 -2.99
CA GLU A 164 -0.89 12.56 -2.60
C GLU A 164 0.05 12.95 -3.75
N VAL A 165 1.11 13.68 -3.41
CA VAL A 165 2.00 14.33 -4.37
C VAL A 165 3.29 13.54 -4.53
N PHE A 166 3.75 13.41 -5.78
CA PHE A 166 5.01 12.78 -6.14
C PHE A 166 5.79 13.60 -7.17
N THR A 167 7.07 13.27 -7.29
CA THR A 167 8.01 13.84 -8.24
C THR A 167 8.23 12.86 -9.41
N ILE A 168 8.18 13.38 -10.63
CA ILE A 168 8.55 12.66 -11.84
C ILE A 168 9.91 13.20 -12.29
N THR A 169 10.84 12.31 -12.65
CA THR A 169 12.09 12.68 -13.33
C THR A 169 11.98 12.38 -14.83
N GLU A 170 12.07 13.41 -15.68
CA GLU A 170 11.86 13.30 -17.13
C GLU A 170 12.86 14.14 -17.96
N ALA A 171 12.97 13.81 -19.24
CA ALA A 171 13.85 14.54 -20.17
C ALA A 171 13.29 15.92 -20.52
N SER A 172 12.00 15.97 -20.83
CA SER A 172 11.21 17.18 -21.05
C SER A 172 9.89 17.09 -20.29
N ALA A 173 9.35 18.25 -19.89
CA ALA A 173 8.08 18.32 -19.17
C ALA A 173 6.96 17.64 -19.98
N GLY A 174 6.29 16.65 -19.36
CA GLY A 174 5.18 15.94 -19.98
C GLY A 174 5.55 14.69 -20.77
N ASP A 175 6.84 14.32 -20.89
CA ASP A 175 7.27 13.10 -21.58
C ASP A 175 6.83 11.85 -20.81
N ALA A 176 7.05 11.82 -19.48
CA ALA A 176 6.86 10.61 -18.69
C ALA A 176 5.37 10.23 -18.56
N SER A 177 5.12 8.92 -18.39
CA SER A 177 3.76 8.38 -18.18
C SER A 177 3.19 8.74 -16.81
N GLY A 178 4.07 8.95 -15.82
CA GLY A 178 3.70 9.13 -14.42
C GLY A 178 3.44 7.82 -13.68
N ILE A 179 3.79 6.67 -14.28
CA ILE A 179 3.74 5.36 -13.62
C ILE A 179 4.87 5.21 -12.61
N PHE A 180 6.09 5.62 -13.01
CA PHE A 180 7.29 5.58 -12.17
C PHE A 180 7.55 6.99 -11.64
N VAL A 181 7.41 7.18 -10.33
CA VAL A 181 7.58 8.45 -9.61
C VAL A 181 8.36 8.27 -8.30
N THR A 182 8.82 9.36 -7.70
CA THR A 182 9.54 9.36 -6.42
C THR A 182 8.84 10.30 -5.44
N ARG A 183 9.05 10.12 -4.13
CA ARG A 183 8.44 11.02 -3.12
C ARG A 183 9.04 12.44 -3.12
N GLY A 184 10.21 12.58 -3.71
CA GLY A 184 10.94 13.84 -3.88
C GLY A 184 12.03 13.66 -4.92
N SER A 185 12.94 14.62 -5.03
CA SER A 185 14.03 14.50 -5.98
C SER A 185 14.92 13.30 -5.69
N ALA A 186 15.27 12.55 -6.74
CA ALA A 186 16.14 11.38 -6.64
C ALA A 186 17.65 11.73 -6.63
N GLY A 187 17.99 13.01 -6.75
CA GLY A 187 19.38 13.50 -6.77
C GLY A 187 19.45 15.00 -7.02
N ALA A 188 20.51 15.65 -6.53
CA ALA A 188 20.71 17.09 -6.70
C ALA A 188 21.08 17.46 -8.15
N THR A 189 21.63 16.52 -8.91
CA THR A 189 21.99 16.72 -10.33
C THR A 189 21.30 15.70 -11.25
N PRO A 190 21.14 16.01 -12.56
CA PRO A 190 20.62 15.04 -13.54
C PRO A 190 21.42 13.73 -13.56
N ALA A 191 22.75 13.80 -13.43
CA ALA A 191 23.60 12.61 -13.40
C ALA A 191 23.32 11.73 -12.16
N GLU A 192 23.12 12.33 -10.99
CA GLU A 192 22.74 11.60 -9.77
C GLU A 192 21.35 10.97 -9.91
N ARG A 193 20.37 11.68 -10.49
CA ARG A 193 19.03 11.13 -10.74
C ARG A 193 19.07 9.95 -11.70
N ILE A 194 19.80 10.06 -12.81
CA ILE A 194 20.02 8.97 -13.76
C ILE A 194 20.68 7.78 -13.07
N ASN A 195 21.68 8.02 -12.23
CA ASN A 195 22.38 6.95 -11.53
C ASN A 195 21.48 6.24 -10.51
N ASN A 196 20.81 7.01 -9.65
CA ASN A 196 20.03 6.50 -8.51
C ASN A 196 18.74 5.81 -8.96
N LEU A 197 18.09 6.31 -10.02
CA LEU A 197 16.90 5.68 -10.61
C LEU A 197 17.23 4.76 -11.79
N ALA A 198 18.53 4.51 -12.03
CA ALA A 198 19.02 3.72 -13.15
C ALA A 198 18.29 4.04 -14.47
N LEU A 199 18.15 5.32 -14.83
CA LEU A 199 17.26 5.73 -15.92
C LEU A 199 17.73 5.24 -17.29
N PRO A 200 16.79 4.97 -18.22
CA PRO A 200 17.14 4.54 -19.58
C PRO A 200 17.92 5.62 -20.33
N PRO A 201 18.72 5.24 -21.35
CA PRO A 201 19.60 6.17 -22.08
C PRO A 201 18.92 7.39 -22.71
N ASN A 202 17.62 7.31 -22.97
CA ASN A 202 16.83 8.38 -23.56
C ASN A 202 16.27 9.39 -22.54
N ASN A 203 16.42 9.16 -21.23
CA ASN A 203 15.96 10.09 -20.20
C ASN A 203 17.14 10.91 -19.64
N THR A 204 17.17 12.21 -19.95
CA THR A 204 18.24 13.13 -19.53
C THR A 204 18.08 13.65 -18.11
N ALA A 205 16.95 13.38 -17.43
CA ALA A 205 16.64 13.81 -16.07
C ALA A 205 16.78 15.33 -15.82
N LEU A 206 16.67 16.14 -16.88
CA LEU A 206 16.80 17.59 -16.81
C LEU A 206 15.60 18.26 -16.14
N VAL A 207 14.43 17.61 -16.15
CA VAL A 207 13.18 18.14 -15.63
C VAL A 207 12.68 17.26 -14.49
N GLU A 208 12.22 17.91 -13.43
CA GLU A 208 11.38 17.30 -12.42
C GLU A 208 10.04 18.01 -12.36
N SER A 209 8.96 17.25 -12.45
CA SER A 209 7.58 17.76 -12.40
C SER A 209 6.87 17.15 -11.20
N GLN A 210 6.00 17.91 -10.54
CA GLN A 210 5.11 17.35 -9.53
C GLN A 210 3.88 16.73 -10.21
N MET A 211 3.30 15.73 -9.55
CA MET A 211 1.99 15.19 -9.90
C MET A 211 1.25 14.84 -8.62
N GLN A 212 -0.07 14.72 -8.72
CA GLN A 212 -0.92 14.25 -7.63
C GLN A 212 -1.75 13.04 -8.07
N LEU A 213 -2.02 12.11 -7.14
CA LEU A 213 -2.98 11.04 -7.40
C LEU A 213 -4.40 11.60 -7.50
N THR A 214 -5.18 11.12 -8.47
CA THR A 214 -6.59 11.52 -8.68
C THR A 214 -7.58 10.59 -8.00
N ARG A 215 -7.07 9.50 -7.39
CA ARG A 215 -7.82 8.51 -6.64
C ARG A 215 -6.88 7.78 -5.67
N SER A 216 -7.44 7.28 -4.58
CA SER A 216 -6.72 6.33 -3.75
C SER A 216 -6.44 5.04 -4.54
N GLN A 217 -5.26 4.47 -4.37
CA GLN A 217 -4.80 3.30 -5.12
C GLN A 217 -3.67 2.59 -4.38
N ILE A 218 -3.43 1.32 -4.69
CA ILE A 218 -2.25 0.62 -4.18
C ILE A 218 -1.01 1.13 -4.92
N LEU A 219 0.00 1.56 -4.19
CA LEU A 219 1.31 1.91 -4.70
C LEU A 219 2.28 0.77 -4.42
N LEU A 220 3.21 0.53 -5.36
CA LEU A 220 4.32 -0.38 -5.17
C LEU A 220 5.59 0.44 -5.03
N GLU A 221 6.43 0.16 -4.05
CA GLU A 221 7.65 0.91 -3.81
C GLU A 221 8.82 0.00 -3.48
N GLY A 222 10.02 0.42 -3.83
CA GLY A 222 11.22 -0.35 -3.53
C GLY A 222 12.48 0.34 -4.02
N LYS A 223 13.60 -0.32 -3.74
CA LYS A 223 14.92 0.14 -4.19
C LYS A 223 15.14 -0.23 -5.65
N VAL A 224 15.58 0.71 -6.47
CA VAL A 224 15.82 0.47 -7.91
C VAL A 224 17.03 -0.43 -8.12
N ALA A 225 16.90 -1.43 -8.99
CA ALA A 225 17.99 -2.29 -9.42
C ALA A 225 18.99 -1.58 -10.33
N ALA A 226 20.24 -2.06 -10.33
CA ALA A 226 21.24 -1.58 -11.27
C ALA A 226 20.89 -1.98 -12.71
N GLN A 227 21.19 -1.10 -13.67
CA GLN A 227 20.98 -1.32 -15.10
C GLN A 227 22.30 -1.16 -15.88
N PRO A 228 23.25 -2.12 -15.72
CA PRO A 228 24.59 -2.00 -16.32
C PRO A 228 24.55 -1.97 -17.86
N GLU A 229 23.59 -2.67 -18.48
CA GLU A 229 23.41 -2.64 -19.95
C GLU A 229 23.05 -1.24 -20.45
N TRP A 230 22.19 -0.51 -19.73
CA TRP A 230 21.87 0.88 -20.08
C TRP A 230 23.07 1.81 -19.92
N ALA A 231 23.99 1.54 -18.99
CA ALA A 231 25.23 2.31 -18.88
C ALA A 231 26.12 2.11 -20.10
N LEU A 232 26.22 0.88 -20.59
CA LEU A 232 26.95 0.55 -21.82
C LEU A 232 26.30 1.18 -23.06
N ILE A 233 24.97 1.15 -23.16
CA ILE A 233 24.22 1.70 -24.30
C ILE A 233 24.31 3.21 -24.35
N ALA A 234 24.24 3.90 -23.20
CA ALA A 234 24.27 5.35 -23.15
C ALA A 234 25.67 5.93 -23.40
N ASP A 235 26.73 5.24 -22.96
CA ASP A 235 28.14 5.67 -23.07
C ASP A 235 28.38 7.12 -22.58
N ASP A 236 27.63 7.51 -21.53
CA ASP A 236 27.63 8.86 -20.96
C ASP A 236 28.49 8.97 -19.69
N GLY A 237 29.17 7.88 -19.30
CA GLY A 237 29.97 7.77 -18.09
C GLY A 237 29.17 7.62 -16.80
N ILE A 238 27.84 7.43 -16.87
CA ILE A 238 26.97 7.24 -15.70
C ILE A 238 26.71 5.75 -15.47
N SER A 239 27.06 5.26 -14.29
CA SER A 239 27.07 3.82 -13.97
C SER A 239 25.69 3.16 -13.84
N ARG A 240 24.62 3.93 -13.64
CA ARG A 240 23.23 3.43 -13.44
C ARG A 240 23.17 2.33 -12.39
N THR A 241 23.80 2.60 -11.24
CA THR A 241 23.87 1.63 -10.14
C THR A 241 22.54 1.39 -9.44
N GLY A 242 21.52 2.21 -9.72
CA GLY A 242 20.25 2.18 -9.00
C GLY A 242 20.44 2.62 -7.55
N GLY A 243 19.62 2.08 -6.66
CA GLY A 243 19.68 2.32 -5.22
C GLY A 243 18.82 3.47 -4.71
N GLY A 244 18.24 4.27 -5.61
CA GLY A 244 17.17 5.21 -5.27
C GLY A 244 15.88 4.47 -4.91
N TRP A 245 14.98 5.17 -4.22
CA TRP A 245 13.65 4.65 -3.87
C TRP A 245 12.63 5.09 -4.92
N GLN A 246 11.93 4.12 -5.50
CA GLN A 246 10.99 4.30 -6.61
C GLN A 246 9.59 3.90 -6.18
N VAL A 247 8.60 4.68 -6.61
CA VAL A 247 7.17 4.43 -6.45
C VAL A 247 6.56 4.12 -7.80
N VAL A 248 5.64 3.16 -7.84
CA VAL A 248 4.93 2.68 -9.02
C VAL A 248 3.43 2.80 -8.79
N THR A 249 2.79 3.70 -9.52
CA THR A 249 1.36 3.94 -9.46
C THR A 249 0.56 2.89 -10.25
N ASP A 250 -0.71 2.76 -9.93
CA ASP A 250 -1.69 1.99 -10.69
C ASP A 250 -2.21 2.82 -11.89
N GLY A 251 -1.33 2.96 -12.87
CA GLY A 251 -1.57 3.73 -14.09
C GLY A 251 -1.05 5.16 -14.02
N GLY A 252 -1.11 5.85 -15.16
CA GLY A 252 -0.50 7.17 -15.35
C GLY A 252 -1.47 8.19 -15.95
N LYS A 253 -0.90 9.19 -16.64
CA LYS A 253 -1.69 10.29 -17.25
C LYS A 253 -2.77 9.82 -18.22
N TYR A 254 -2.55 8.70 -18.91
CA TYR A 254 -3.51 8.17 -19.90
C TYR A 254 -4.65 7.37 -19.29
N THR A 255 -4.50 6.90 -18.05
CA THR A 255 -5.57 6.20 -17.32
C THR A 255 -6.32 7.12 -16.37
N GLY A 256 -5.91 8.39 -16.27
CA GLY A 256 -6.46 9.37 -15.35
C GLY A 256 -6.17 9.05 -13.88
N ALA A 257 -5.15 8.24 -13.59
CA ALA A 257 -4.74 7.88 -12.22
C ALA A 257 -3.92 8.98 -11.52
N ILE A 258 -3.42 9.95 -12.30
CA ILE A 258 -2.63 11.09 -11.83
C ILE A 258 -3.05 12.38 -12.56
N ASP A 259 -2.74 13.51 -11.95
CA ASP A 259 -2.84 14.85 -12.54
C ASP A 259 -1.49 15.58 -12.40
N ARG A 260 -1.11 16.38 -13.40
CA ARG A 260 0.21 17.03 -13.51
C ARG A 260 0.09 18.54 -13.64
#